data_AF-A0A7S2DW73-F1
#
_entry.id   AF-A0A7S2DW73-F1
#
_cell.length_a   1.000
_cell.length_b   1.000
_cell.length_c   1.000
_cell.angle_alpha   90.00
_cell.angle_beta   90.00
_cell.angle_gamma   90.00
#
_symmetry.space_group_name_H-M   'P 1'
#
loop_
_entity.id
_entity.type
_entity.pdbx_description
1 polymer ?
#
loop_
_entity_poly.entity_id
_entity_poly.type
_entity_poly.pdbx_seq_one_letter_code
_entity_poly.pdbx_strand_id
1 'polypeptide(L)'
;KALDMGVDMVCAQGTEAGGHTGTVATIPLVPQVVDLVRGRKNFFGQEVPVVAAGGIFDGRGLAAALSLGASGIWVGTRFLATPECNTSPVHRKKVLNAKSSDVYQTILYTGRPCRGVW
;
A
#
# COMPACT_ATOMS: atom_id res chain seq x y z
N LYS A 1 -4.12 -13.10 -13.57
CA LYS A 1 -2.91 -13.83 -13.10
C LYS A 1 -3.02 -14.25 -11.64
N ALA A 2 -2.87 -13.34 -10.67
CA ALA A 2 -2.95 -13.72 -9.24
C ALA A 2 -4.26 -14.44 -8.89
N LEU A 3 -5.40 -13.92 -9.35
CA LEU A 3 -6.71 -14.54 -9.17
C LEU A 3 -6.82 -15.93 -9.81
N ASP A 4 -6.10 -16.18 -10.91
CA ASP A 4 -6.12 -17.46 -11.62
C ASP A 4 -5.24 -18.50 -10.89
N MET A 5 -4.35 -18.04 -10.01
CA MET A 5 -3.59 -18.86 -9.08
C MET A 5 -4.33 -19.15 -7.76
N GLY A 6 -5.57 -18.65 -7.61
CA GLY A 6 -6.40 -18.94 -6.44
C GLY A 6 -6.01 -18.19 -5.16
N VAL A 7 -5.50 -16.95 -5.27
CA VAL A 7 -5.19 -16.13 -4.09
C VAL A 7 -6.42 -15.82 -3.25
N ASP A 8 -6.25 -15.79 -1.93
CA ASP A 8 -7.35 -15.51 -0.99
C ASP A 8 -7.62 -14.03 -0.76
N MET A 9 -6.68 -13.16 -1.13
CA MET A 9 -6.78 -11.71 -0.98
C MET A 9 -5.87 -11.03 -2.00
N VAL A 10 -6.22 -9.81 -2.41
CA VAL A 10 -5.35 -8.96 -3.23
C VAL A 10 -4.99 -7.69 -2.46
N CYS A 11 -3.69 -7.38 -2.41
CA CYS A 11 -3.20 -6.09 -1.91
C CYS A 11 -3.03 -5.11 -3.08
N ALA A 12 -3.88 -4.10 -3.16
CA ALA A 12 -3.83 -3.05 -4.18
C ALA A 12 -2.91 -1.91 -3.69
N GLN A 13 -1.63 -1.99 -4.05
CA GLN A 13 -0.61 -1.02 -3.63
C GLN A 13 -0.46 0.12 -4.64
N GLY A 14 -0.86 1.33 -4.24
CA GLY A 14 -0.63 2.55 -4.99
C GLY A 14 0.83 3.03 -4.96
N THR A 15 1.18 3.88 -5.91
CA THR A 15 2.52 4.47 -6.07
C THR A 15 3.00 5.26 -4.84
N GLU A 16 2.07 5.73 -3.99
CA GLU A 16 2.31 6.46 -2.76
C GLU A 16 2.85 5.59 -1.62
N ALA A 17 2.92 4.27 -1.78
CA ALA A 17 3.55 3.39 -0.80
C ALA A 17 5.05 3.69 -0.63
N GLY A 18 5.60 3.27 0.51
CA GLY A 18 7.05 3.23 0.70
C GLY A 18 7.62 1.90 0.23
N GLY A 19 8.91 1.87 -0.11
CA GLY A 19 9.57 0.68 -0.65
C GLY A 19 9.31 0.53 -2.14
N HIS A 20 9.31 -0.70 -2.65
CA HIS A 20 9.06 -0.96 -4.07
C HIS A 20 7.62 -0.64 -4.45
N THR A 21 7.44 0.18 -5.50
CA THR A 21 6.11 0.63 -5.92
C THR A 21 5.93 0.62 -7.43
N GLY A 22 4.66 0.53 -7.85
CA GLY A 22 4.24 0.74 -9.24
C GLY A 22 3.99 2.22 -9.55
N THR A 23 3.40 2.48 -10.72
CA THR A 23 3.15 3.83 -11.25
C THR A 23 1.73 4.33 -11.05
N VAL A 24 0.78 3.46 -10.67
CA VAL A 24 -0.63 3.83 -10.51
C VAL A 24 -0.90 4.23 -9.06
N ALA A 25 -1.53 5.38 -8.86
CA ALA A 25 -1.88 5.90 -7.54
C ALA A 25 -2.99 5.08 -6.85
N THR A 26 -3.07 5.14 -5.51
CA THR A 26 -4.04 4.37 -4.71
C THR A 26 -5.48 4.64 -5.14
N ILE A 27 -5.86 5.92 -5.31
CA ILE A 27 -7.24 6.32 -5.66
C ILE A 27 -7.74 5.67 -6.96
N PRO A 28 -7.01 5.72 -8.09
CA PRO A 28 -7.45 5.04 -9.31
C PRO A 28 -7.22 3.52 -9.27
N LEU A 29 -6.21 3.02 -8.56
CA LEU A 29 -5.87 1.60 -8.57
C LEU A 29 -6.89 0.74 -7.82
N VAL A 30 -7.27 1.16 -6.61
CA VAL A 30 -8.15 0.37 -5.73
C VAL A 30 -9.47 -0.03 -6.39
N PRO A 31 -10.28 0.90 -6.94
CA PRO A 31 -11.55 0.54 -7.55
C PRO A 31 -11.38 -0.36 -8.78
N GLN A 32 -10.32 -0.16 -9.59
CA GLN A 32 -10.03 -1.06 -10.71
C GLN A 32 -9.78 -2.50 -10.25
N VAL A 33 -9.01 -2.67 -9.16
CA VAL A 33 -8.76 -4.00 -8.60
C VAL A 33 -10.03 -4.59 -7.98
N VAL A 34 -10.83 -3.78 -7.28
CA VAL A 34 -12.14 -4.20 -6.74
C VAL A 34 -13.05 -4.71 -7.85
N ASP A 35 -13.17 -3.99 -8.96
CA ASP A 35 -13.99 -4.41 -10.09
C ASP A 35 -13.48 -5.71 -10.73
N LEU A 36 -12.16 -5.92 -10.78
CA LEU A 36 -11.55 -7.14 -11.32
C LEU A 36 -11.76 -8.38 -10.44
N VAL A 37 -11.92 -8.22 -9.12
CA VAL A 37 -12.14 -9.36 -8.20
C VAL A 37 -13.61 -9.76 -8.09
N ARG A 38 -14.55 -8.95 -8.60
CA ARG A 38 -15.99 -9.24 -8.50
C ARG A 38 -16.32 -10.63 -9.01
N GLY A 39 -17.06 -11.39 -8.21
CA GLY A 39 -17.47 -12.76 -8.54
C GLY A 39 -16.34 -13.80 -8.46
N ARG A 40 -15.10 -13.41 -8.17
CA ARG A 40 -13.99 -14.34 -7.90
C ARG A 40 -14.08 -14.80 -6.46
N LYS A 41 -14.01 -16.12 -6.25
CA LYS A 41 -14.07 -16.72 -4.92
C LYS A 41 -12.69 -17.10 -4.41
N ASN A 42 -12.43 -16.84 -3.14
CA ASN A 42 -11.27 -17.35 -2.42
C ASN A 42 -11.49 -18.81 -1.98
N PHE A 43 -10.50 -19.42 -1.33
CA PHE A 43 -10.56 -20.79 -0.82
C PHE A 43 -11.77 -21.05 0.09
N PHE A 44 -12.24 -20.02 0.81
CA PHE A 44 -13.37 -20.09 1.74
C PHE A 44 -14.74 -19.88 1.08
N GLY A 45 -14.81 -19.76 -0.24
CA GLY A 45 -16.06 -19.51 -0.97
C GLY A 45 -16.59 -18.07 -0.86
N GLN A 46 -15.82 -17.16 -0.27
CA GLN A 46 -16.13 -15.74 -0.15
C GLN A 46 -15.55 -14.98 -1.35
N GLU A 47 -16.10 -13.80 -1.65
CA GLU A 47 -15.45 -12.94 -2.66
C GLU A 47 -14.04 -12.58 -2.22
N VAL A 48 -13.08 -12.57 -3.14
CA VAL A 48 -11.67 -12.26 -2.82
C VAL A 48 -11.57 -10.82 -2.30
N PRO A 49 -11.26 -10.59 -1.00
CA PRO A 49 -11.13 -9.24 -0.46
C PRO A 49 -9.97 -8.48 -1.10
N VAL A 50 -10.15 -7.17 -1.23
CA VAL A 50 -9.09 -6.23 -1.64
C VAL A 50 -8.69 -5.39 -0.45
N VAL A 51 -7.40 -5.34 -0.13
CA VAL A 51 -6.85 -4.41 0.85
C VAL A 51 -6.09 -3.30 0.14
N ALA A 52 -6.43 -2.04 0.45
CA ALA A 52 -5.77 -0.88 -0.14
C ALA A 52 -4.46 -0.58 0.57
N ALA A 53 -3.40 -0.28 -0.18
CA ALA A 53 -2.10 0.06 0.37
C ALA A 53 -1.50 1.28 -0.34
N GLY A 54 -0.73 2.08 0.40
CA GLY A 54 -0.05 3.27 -0.13
C GLY A 54 -0.76 4.57 0.24
N GLY A 55 -0.03 5.47 0.89
CA GLY A 55 -0.53 6.79 1.30
C GLY A 55 -1.50 6.81 2.50
N ILE A 56 -1.86 5.65 3.08
CA ILE A 56 -2.85 5.56 4.16
C ILE A 56 -2.16 5.43 5.53
N PHE A 57 -2.50 6.30 6.49
CA PHE A 57 -1.88 6.32 7.82
C PHE A 57 -2.82 6.69 8.98
N ASP A 58 -4.09 6.99 8.71
CA ASP A 58 -5.10 7.35 9.71
C ASP A 58 -6.52 6.95 9.27
N GLY A 59 -7.51 7.27 10.11
CA GLY A 59 -8.91 6.92 9.88
C GLY A 59 -9.54 7.57 8.64
N ARG A 60 -9.02 8.70 8.15
CA ARG A 60 -9.54 9.35 6.93
C ARG A 60 -9.19 8.53 5.71
N GLY A 61 -7.92 8.08 5.63
CA GLY A 61 -7.49 7.19 4.57
C GLY A 61 -8.17 5.81 4.62
N LEU A 62 -8.45 5.29 5.83
CA LEU A 62 -9.30 4.11 5.99
C LEU A 62 -10.70 4.33 5.41
N ALA A 63 -11.38 5.40 5.81
CA ALA A 63 -12.73 5.71 5.32
C ALA A 63 -12.77 5.87 3.79
N ALA A 64 -11.75 6.54 3.21
CA ALA A 64 -11.62 6.67 1.76
C ALA A 64 -11.43 5.30 1.08
N ALA A 65 -10.55 4.45 1.61
CA ALA A 65 -10.31 3.12 1.04
C ALA A 65 -11.57 2.23 1.07
N LEU A 66 -12.30 2.24 2.20
CA LEU A 66 -13.57 1.54 2.31
C LEU A 66 -14.60 2.07 1.31
N SER A 67 -14.63 3.39 1.10
CA SER A 67 -15.51 4.02 0.11
C SER A 67 -15.15 3.65 -1.35
N LEU A 68 -13.89 3.31 -1.61
CA LEU A 68 -13.41 2.80 -2.90
C LEU A 68 -13.69 1.29 -3.09
N GLY A 69 -14.31 0.63 -2.11
CA GLY A 69 -14.68 -0.79 -2.15
C GLY A 69 -13.64 -1.75 -1.58
N ALA A 70 -12.56 -1.26 -0.96
CA ALA A 70 -11.63 -2.13 -0.25
C ALA A 70 -12.27 -2.72 1.02
N SER A 71 -11.86 -3.93 1.41
CA SER A 71 -12.25 -4.58 2.67
C SER A 71 -11.43 -4.09 3.87
N GLY A 72 -10.34 -3.37 3.62
CA GLY A 72 -9.45 -2.86 4.65
C GLY A 72 -8.22 -2.17 4.07
N ILE A 73 -7.25 -1.88 4.93
CA ILE A 73 -6.03 -1.15 4.57
C ILE A 73 -4.78 -1.87 5.05
N TRP A 74 -3.71 -1.75 4.27
CA TRP A 74 -2.37 -2.19 4.63
C TRP A 74 -1.48 -0.98 4.88
N VAL A 75 -1.09 -0.78 6.14
CA VAL A 75 -0.33 0.40 6.58
C VAL A 75 1.14 0.04 6.80
N GLY A 76 2.04 0.81 6.20
CA GLY A 76 3.50 0.63 6.31
C GLY A 76 4.18 1.78 7.04
N THR A 77 4.43 2.89 6.34
CA THR A 77 5.24 4.04 6.84
C THR A 77 4.87 4.53 8.24
N ARG A 78 3.58 4.53 8.61
CA ARG A 78 3.13 4.93 9.95
C ARG A 78 3.75 4.08 11.07
N PHE A 79 3.95 2.78 10.83
CA PHE A 79 4.52 1.86 11.81
C PHE A 79 6.04 2.04 11.98
N LEU A 80 6.72 2.79 11.11
CA LEU A 80 8.14 3.13 11.31
C LEU A 80 8.37 4.02 12.54
N ALA A 81 7.31 4.68 13.03
CA ALA A 81 7.33 5.56 14.19
C ALA A 81 7.01 4.86 15.52
N THR A 82 6.76 3.54 15.54
CA THR A 82 6.46 2.83 16.79
C THR A 82 7.72 2.38 17.53
N PRO A 83 7.66 2.14 18.85
CA PRO A 83 8.82 1.70 19.62
C PRO A 83 9.36 0.33 19.18
N GLU A 84 8.51 -0.57 18.69
CA GLU A 84 8.87 -1.92 18.25
C GLU A 84 9.62 -1.93 16.91
N CYS A 85 9.51 -0.86 16.12
CA CYS A 85 10.14 -0.81 14.80
C CYS A 85 11.67 -0.67 14.92
N ASN A 86 12.42 -1.69 14.52
CA ASN A 86 13.88 -1.70 14.55
C ASN A 86 14.55 -0.90 13.40
N THR A 87 13.96 0.24 13.01
CA THR A 87 14.58 1.13 12.02
C THR A 87 15.64 2.01 12.68
N SER A 88 16.66 2.43 11.93
CA SER A 88 17.71 3.28 12.48
C SER A 88 17.13 4.60 13.03
N PRO A 89 17.65 5.14 14.14
CA PRO A 89 17.18 6.41 14.69
C PRO A 89 17.25 7.56 13.69
N VAL A 90 18.25 7.53 12.79
CA VAL A 90 18.42 8.51 11.71
C VAL A 90 17.27 8.41 10.71
N HIS A 91 16.96 7.21 10.24
CA HIS A 91 15.85 7.00 9.30
C HIS A 91 14.50 7.35 9.93
N ARG A 92 14.27 6.95 11.19
CA ARG A 92 13.04 7.33 11.93
C ARG A 92 12.87 8.84 11.98
N LYS A 93 13.92 9.59 12.34
CA LYS A 93 13.88 11.07 12.35
C LYS A 93 13.61 11.65 10.96
N LYS A 94 14.23 11.11 9.90
CA LYS A 94 13.96 11.53 8.52
C LYS A 94 12.48 11.35 8.16
N VAL A 95 11.91 10.17 8.44
CA VAL A 95 10.49 9.90 8.17
C VAL A 95 9.57 10.86 8.93
N LEU A 96 9.86 11.12 10.21
CA LEU A 96 9.06 12.00 11.05
C LEU A 96 9.10 13.48 10.62
N ASN A 97 10.22 13.92 10.04
CA ASN A 97 10.41 15.31 9.61
C ASN A 97 10.07 15.55 8.13
N ALA A 98 9.78 14.49 7.37
CA ALA A 98 9.54 14.59 5.93
C ALA A 98 8.20 15.24 5.61
N LYS A 99 8.19 16.08 4.57
CA LYS A 99 6.99 16.56 3.90
C LYS A 99 6.62 15.63 2.75
N SER A 100 5.42 15.79 2.21
CA SER A 100 4.97 15.03 1.02
C SER A 100 5.89 15.22 -0.20
N SER A 101 6.55 16.38 -0.31
CA SER A 101 7.52 16.72 -1.35
C SER A 101 8.88 16.04 -1.19
N ASP A 102 9.19 15.51 -0.02
CA ASP A 102 10.53 15.03 0.32
C ASP A 102 10.73 13.54 0.01
N VAL A 103 9.74 12.93 -0.65
CA VAL A 103 9.70 11.50 -0.94
C VAL A 103 9.91 11.27 -2.43
N TYR A 104 10.97 10.55 -2.78
CA TYR A 104 11.38 10.34 -4.17
C TYR A 104 11.44 8.87 -4.52
N GLN A 105 11.11 8.57 -5.77
CA GLN A 105 11.28 7.24 -6.35
C GLN A 105 12.64 7.16 -7.04
N THR A 106 13.38 6.09 -6.77
CA THR A 106 14.69 5.83 -7.36
C THR A 106 14.87 4.35 -7.65
N ILE A 107 15.68 4.03 -8.64
CA ILE A 107 16.09 2.65 -8.96
C ILE A 107 17.47 2.30 -8.40
N LEU A 108 18.19 3.27 -7.82
CA LEU A 108 19.62 3.15 -7.53
C LEU A 108 19.96 2.06 -6.51
N TYR A 109 19.04 1.71 -5.61
CA TYR A 109 19.31 0.75 -4.54
C TYR A 109 19.24 -0.72 -4.99
N THR A 110 18.25 -1.07 -5.82
CA THR A 110 17.99 -2.48 -6.17
C THR A 110 17.74 -2.71 -7.66
N GLY A 111 17.91 -1.68 -8.50
CA GLY A 111 17.54 -1.71 -9.92
C GLY A 111 16.02 -1.72 -10.18
N ARG A 112 15.18 -1.59 -9.13
CA ARG A 112 13.72 -1.52 -9.23
C ARG A 112 13.21 -0.24 -8.58
N PRO A 113 12.09 0.33 -9.06
CA PRO A 113 11.53 1.53 -8.46
C PRO A 113 11.26 1.37 -6.97
N CYS A 114 11.94 2.17 -6.15
CA CYS A 114 11.80 2.26 -4.70
C CYS A 114 11.48 3.69 -4.30
N ARG A 115 10.41 3.88 -3.54
CA ARG A 115 10.00 5.18 -3.01
C ARG A 115 10.37 5.29 -1.53
N GLY A 116 11.04 6.38 -1.17
CA GLY A 116 11.53 6.59 0.20
C GLY A 116 11.96 8.02 0.48
N VAL A 117 12.25 8.27 1.75
CA VAL A 117 12.96 9.48 2.22
C VAL A 117 14.44 9.15 2.25
N TRP A 118 15.22 9.88 1.45
CA TRP A 118 16.63 9.58 1.20
C TRP A 118 17.58 10.47 1.99
#